data_AF-A0A9W4GU46-F1
#
_entry.id   AF-A0A9W4GU46-F1
#
_cell.length_a   1.000
_cell.length_b   1.000
_cell.length_c   1.000
_cell.angle_alpha   90.00
_cell.angle_beta   90.00
_cell.angle_gamma   90.00
#
_symmetry.space_group_name_H-M   'P 1'
#
loop_
_entity.id
_entity.type
_entity.pdbx_description
1 polymer ?
#
loop_
_entity_poly.entity_id
_entity_poly.type
_entity_poly.pdbx_seq_one_letter_code
_entity_poly.pdbx_strand_id
1 'polypeptide(L)'
;MRRTRSAAARHHRALLSVLATLGLLLAAFLSLPGSAAQAAGTLPCDIYGGAGTPCVAAHSTTRALFSGYNGPLYQVTRASNGATTDIGLLSQGGYANAAAQDSFCADTTCRITKVYDQTSRHNDLFIGPAGTAGGADRGADAAELSVTAGGHKVYGIWVSPGVGYRSHGAASGTAVNGQAEGAYMVASGTHVGSDCCFDYGNAESTPADTGNGHMDAVSIATTCYFAPCNGTGPWVEADMENGMFQGDNGSNTANAGNKSAFVTAVLKNNGQTTYAIKGGNSQSGGLTTWWNGGLPTRGGYRPMQQEGGIILGTGGDNSNRNMGTFFEGVMVAGYPTDAAENAVQSNIVSVGYSGETNVPNGPQGTITGPGGKCVDVAADDTGVNGAAVQLWDCQTWAEDQFWAHHTNGSLSTIGRCLDIVGNGTANGAKVELWDCNGVGGQVFNQRSDGSLFNPQSGRCLDSPSGATANGTRLQIWDCNGSAAQKFTLH
;
A
#
# COMPACT_ATOMS: atom_id res chain seq x y z
N MET A 1 -14.54 89.65 10.69
CA MET A 1 -15.20 89.92 9.39
C MET A 1 -14.29 89.47 8.26
N ARG A 2 -14.84 88.69 7.31
CA ARG A 2 -14.42 88.43 5.90
C ARG A 2 -12.97 87.94 5.64
N ARG A 3 -12.77 86.68 5.20
CA ARG A 3 -12.83 86.15 3.80
C ARG A 3 -11.83 86.87 2.87
N THR A 4 -10.97 86.28 2.03
CA THR A 4 -10.88 84.94 1.40
C THR A 4 -9.68 84.91 0.45
N ARG A 5 -9.14 83.69 0.15
CA ARG A 5 -8.45 83.24 -1.09
C ARG A 5 -7.05 83.82 -1.36
N SER A 6 -6.09 83.15 -2.00
CA SER A 6 -5.91 81.80 -2.54
C SER A 6 -4.43 81.68 -2.97
N ALA A 7 -3.87 80.47 -2.85
CA ALA A 7 -2.75 79.88 -3.59
C ALA A 7 -1.71 80.77 -4.30
N ALA A 8 -0.43 80.57 -3.97
CA ALA A 8 0.53 79.96 -4.90
C ALA A 8 1.93 79.85 -4.26
N ALA A 9 2.45 78.62 -4.29
CA ALA A 9 3.84 78.22 -4.52
C ALA A 9 4.99 79.09 -3.98
N ARG A 10 5.79 78.48 -3.09
CA ARG A 10 7.27 78.39 -3.10
C ARG A 10 7.80 78.46 -1.67
N HIS A 11 8.04 77.31 -1.06
CA HIS A 11 9.00 77.21 0.04
C HIS A 11 9.96 76.05 -0.21
N HIS A 12 11.17 76.42 -0.63
CA HIS A 12 12.35 75.71 -0.20
C HIS A 12 12.39 75.74 1.33
N ARG A 13 12.22 74.57 1.97
CA ARG A 13 13.06 74.07 3.05
C ARG A 13 12.41 72.84 3.69
N ALA A 14 13.29 71.90 4.03
CA ALA A 14 13.08 70.70 4.81
C ALA A 14 12.23 69.61 4.15
N LEU A 15 12.89 68.52 3.75
CA LEU A 15 12.60 67.20 4.31
C LEU A 15 13.64 66.19 3.83
N LEU A 16 14.39 65.66 4.80
CA LEU A 16 14.84 64.28 4.77
C LEU A 16 13.64 63.40 4.39
N SER A 17 13.69 62.75 3.23
CA SER A 17 13.18 61.40 2.96
C SER A 17 12.99 61.15 1.46
N VAL A 18 13.24 59.90 1.09
CA VAL A 18 12.86 59.22 -0.16
C VAL A 18 13.73 59.49 -1.41
N LEU A 19 14.71 58.61 -1.61
CA LEU A 19 15.11 58.12 -2.93
C LEU A 19 15.25 56.59 -2.84
N ALA A 20 14.08 55.93 -2.82
CA ALA A 20 13.87 54.65 -3.49
C ALA A 20 13.24 55.05 -4.85
N THR A 21 13.64 54.60 -6.03
CA THR A 21 13.88 53.23 -6.50
C THR A 21 14.50 53.30 -7.90
N LEU A 22 15.10 52.17 -8.30
CA LEU A 22 15.31 51.66 -9.68
C LEU A 22 16.66 51.97 -10.35
N GLY A 23 17.51 50.94 -10.41
CA GLY A 23 18.77 50.93 -11.16
C GLY A 23 19.61 49.68 -10.90
N LEU A 24 19.07 48.54 -11.31
CA LEU A 24 19.66 47.20 -11.41
C LEU A 24 21.13 47.16 -11.91
N LEU A 25 21.98 46.35 -11.23
CA LEU A 25 22.76 45.20 -11.76
C LEU A 25 24.26 45.11 -11.43
N LEU A 26 24.61 43.86 -11.05
CA LEU A 26 25.91 43.17 -11.05
C LEU A 26 26.93 43.48 -9.93
N ALA A 27 26.86 42.68 -8.87
CA ALA A 27 28.06 42.11 -8.24
C ALA A 27 27.73 40.70 -7.72
N ALA A 28 28.34 39.70 -8.35
CA ALA A 28 28.19 38.29 -8.06
C ALA A 28 28.79 37.94 -6.69
N PHE A 29 27.98 37.38 -5.80
CA PHE A 29 28.47 36.61 -4.65
C PHE A 29 28.50 35.14 -5.06
N LEU A 30 29.72 34.58 -5.10
CA LEU A 30 29.97 33.15 -5.18
C LEU A 30 29.43 32.47 -3.92
N SER A 31 28.24 31.87 -4.03
CA SER A 31 27.74 30.90 -3.07
C SER A 31 28.35 29.53 -3.37
N LEU A 32 29.28 29.10 -2.53
CA LEU A 32 29.63 27.68 -2.41
C LEU A 32 28.38 26.92 -1.91
N PRO A 33 28.06 25.72 -2.44
CA PRO A 33 26.98 24.92 -1.91
C PRO A 33 27.43 24.33 -0.57
N GLY A 34 27.15 25.04 0.50
CA GLY A 34 27.13 24.44 1.83
C GLY A 34 25.96 23.48 1.88
N SER A 35 26.24 22.18 2.03
CA SER A 35 25.26 21.18 2.42
C SER A 35 24.53 21.71 3.65
N ALA A 36 23.26 22.06 3.51
CA ALA A 36 22.40 22.30 4.65
C ALA A 36 22.39 21.00 5.44
N ALA A 37 23.08 20.97 6.58
CA ALA A 37 22.88 19.93 7.56
C ALA A 37 21.39 20.00 7.96
N GLN A 38 20.59 19.06 7.45
CA GLN A 38 19.21 18.88 7.88
C GLN A 38 19.23 18.71 9.40
N ALA A 39 18.72 19.70 10.13
CA ALA A 39 18.32 19.48 11.50
C ALA A 39 17.33 18.30 11.48
N ALA A 40 17.65 17.23 12.20
CA ALA A 40 16.82 16.03 12.24
C ALA A 40 15.40 16.41 12.70
N GLY A 41 14.45 16.40 11.78
CA GLY A 41 13.05 16.64 12.10
C GLY A 41 12.52 15.51 12.96
N THR A 42 11.69 15.82 13.96
CA THR A 42 10.98 14.81 14.76
C THR A 42 10.07 13.99 13.84
N LEU A 43 10.22 12.66 13.88
CA LEU A 43 9.41 11.71 13.10
C LEU A 43 8.24 11.17 13.96
N PRO A 44 7.27 10.42 13.37
CA PRO A 44 6.04 10.05 14.06
C PRO A 44 6.24 9.43 15.46
N CYS A 45 7.20 8.51 15.61
CA CYS A 45 7.44 7.88 16.91
C CYS A 45 8.20 8.77 17.90
N ASP A 46 8.99 9.75 17.44
CA ASP A 46 9.56 10.78 18.30
C ASP A 46 8.47 11.69 18.87
N ILE A 47 7.49 12.04 18.03
CA ILE A 47 6.33 12.88 18.40
C ILE A 47 5.48 12.17 19.45
N TYR A 48 5.12 10.91 19.18
CA TYR A 48 4.35 10.09 20.11
C TYR A 48 5.08 9.83 21.43
N GLY A 49 6.38 9.53 21.38
CA GLY A 49 7.21 9.39 22.58
C GLY A 49 7.29 10.67 23.41
N GLY A 50 7.49 11.82 22.76
CA GLY A 50 7.51 13.13 23.41
C GLY A 50 6.15 13.53 24.03
N ALA A 51 5.05 12.98 23.52
CA ALA A 51 3.70 13.19 24.05
C ALA A 51 3.30 12.19 25.15
N GLY A 52 4.17 11.24 25.52
CA GLY A 52 3.91 10.28 26.59
C GLY A 52 3.15 9.01 26.17
N THR A 53 2.97 8.78 24.86
CA THR A 53 2.38 7.56 24.32
C THR A 53 3.35 6.94 23.30
N PRO A 54 4.45 6.31 23.75
CA PRO A 54 5.53 5.87 22.85
C PRO A 54 5.08 4.74 21.91
N CYS A 55 5.67 4.70 20.72
CA CYS A 55 5.51 3.57 19.81
C CYS A 55 5.97 2.27 20.46
N VAL A 56 5.15 1.23 20.30
CA VAL A 56 5.46 -0.16 20.65
C VAL A 56 5.63 -1.03 19.41
N ALA A 57 5.15 -0.57 18.25
CA ALA A 57 5.51 -1.12 16.95
C ALA A 57 5.51 0.00 15.91
N ALA A 58 6.46 -0.02 14.97
CA ALA A 58 6.60 0.99 13.93
C ALA A 58 7.03 0.35 12.61
N HIS A 59 6.12 0.26 11.65
CA HIS A 59 6.30 -0.46 10.39
C HIS A 59 6.21 0.50 9.20
N SER A 60 7.16 0.41 8.28
CA SER A 60 7.11 1.16 7.02
C SER A 60 8.05 0.55 6.02
N THR A 61 7.63 0.47 4.76
CA THR A 61 8.49 0.14 3.61
C THR A 61 9.00 1.40 2.90
N THR A 62 8.56 2.58 3.31
CA THR A 62 8.82 3.85 2.61
C THR A 62 9.85 4.72 3.32
N ARG A 63 9.85 4.77 4.65
CA ARG A 63 10.73 5.67 5.41
C ARG A 63 10.94 5.26 6.86
N ALA A 64 11.92 5.89 7.49
CA ALA A 64 12.07 5.85 8.93
C ALA A 64 10.90 6.57 9.65
N LEU A 65 10.53 6.06 10.82
CA LEU A 65 9.51 6.61 11.72
C LEU A 65 10.10 7.13 13.03
N PHE A 66 11.41 6.93 13.26
CA PHE A 66 12.22 7.63 14.24
C PHE A 66 13.37 8.38 13.55
N SER A 67 13.62 9.62 13.95
CA SER A 67 14.75 10.40 13.44
C SER A 67 16.11 9.73 13.70
N GLY A 68 16.18 8.92 14.75
CA GLY A 68 17.35 8.11 15.12
C GLY A 68 17.51 6.79 14.34
N TYR A 69 16.52 6.35 13.56
CA TYR A 69 16.54 5.01 12.98
C TYR A 69 17.50 4.93 11.79
N ASN A 70 18.36 3.90 11.80
CA ASN A 70 19.30 3.61 10.71
C ASN A 70 19.30 2.12 10.32
N GLY A 71 18.29 1.37 10.75
CA GLY A 71 18.16 -0.06 10.50
C GLY A 71 17.46 -0.37 9.17
N PRO A 72 17.25 -1.68 8.90
CA PRO A 72 16.48 -2.13 7.75
C PRO A 72 14.98 -1.79 7.91
N LEU A 73 14.29 -1.48 6.81
CA LEU A 73 12.85 -1.21 6.81
C LEU A 73 12.04 -2.48 6.53
N TYR A 74 12.49 -3.28 5.56
CA TYR A 74 11.86 -4.54 5.17
C TYR A 74 12.88 -5.47 4.51
N GLN A 75 12.51 -6.74 4.36
CA GLN A 75 13.29 -7.74 3.65
C GLN A 75 12.57 -8.18 2.38
N VAL A 76 13.33 -8.33 1.30
CA VAL A 76 12.84 -8.91 0.05
C VAL A 76 13.52 -10.24 -0.25
N THR A 77 12.78 -11.17 -0.84
CA THR A 77 13.27 -12.49 -1.28
C THR A 77 13.09 -12.65 -2.78
N ARG A 78 14.15 -13.02 -3.50
CA ARG A 78 14.11 -13.26 -4.96
C ARG A 78 13.40 -14.57 -5.29
N ALA A 79 12.52 -14.53 -6.28
CA ALA A 79 11.89 -15.75 -6.80
C ALA A 79 12.90 -16.68 -7.51
N SER A 80 13.89 -16.13 -8.20
CA SER A 80 14.85 -16.88 -9.01
C SER A 80 15.75 -17.84 -8.22
N ASN A 81 16.12 -17.51 -6.99
CA ASN A 81 17.08 -18.30 -6.21
C ASN A 81 16.86 -18.32 -4.70
N GLY A 82 15.78 -17.69 -4.21
CA GLY A 82 15.47 -17.63 -2.77
C GLY A 82 16.43 -16.77 -1.94
N ALA A 83 17.36 -16.04 -2.56
CA ALA A 83 18.24 -15.13 -1.83
C ALA A 83 17.43 -13.97 -1.24
N THR A 84 17.84 -13.51 -0.05
CA THR A 84 17.22 -12.39 0.64
C THR A 84 18.16 -11.19 0.74
N THR A 85 17.59 -9.99 0.81
CA THR A 85 18.30 -8.79 1.24
C THR A 85 17.38 -7.89 2.04
N ASP A 86 17.95 -7.18 3.00
CA ASP A 86 17.24 -6.12 3.70
C ASP A 86 17.36 -4.81 2.91
N ILE A 87 16.25 -4.07 2.85
CA ILE A 87 16.20 -2.73 2.28
C ILE A 87 16.28 -1.72 3.41
N GLY A 88 17.42 -1.05 3.50
CA GLY A 88 17.68 0.01 4.46
C GLY A 88 17.28 1.40 3.96
N LEU A 89 17.83 2.41 4.63
CA LEU A 89 17.58 3.81 4.34
C LEU A 89 18.67 4.42 3.45
N LEU A 90 18.34 5.50 2.73
CA LEU A 90 19.33 6.35 2.06
C LEU A 90 20.20 7.12 3.07
N SER A 91 19.64 7.45 4.22
CA SER A 91 20.31 8.09 5.36
C SER A 91 19.51 7.82 6.64
N GLN A 92 20.15 7.94 7.80
CA GLN A 92 19.47 7.83 9.10
C GLN A 92 18.25 8.76 9.16
N GLY A 93 17.11 8.23 9.60
CA GLY A 93 15.84 8.96 9.67
C GLY A 93 15.23 9.31 8.30
N GLY A 94 15.79 8.77 7.21
CA GLY A 94 15.42 9.13 5.83
C GLY A 94 14.40 8.20 5.18
N TYR A 95 14.53 8.05 3.86
CA TYR A 95 13.64 7.25 3.00
C TYR A 95 14.29 5.92 2.62
N ALA A 96 13.46 4.95 2.23
CA ALA A 96 13.91 3.64 1.76
C ALA A 96 14.86 3.75 0.56
N ASN A 97 15.87 2.89 0.52
CA ASN A 97 16.79 2.80 -0.62
C ASN A 97 16.19 1.91 -1.73
N ALA A 98 15.23 2.45 -2.49
CA ALA A 98 14.57 1.73 -3.58
C ALA A 98 15.56 1.23 -4.65
N ALA A 99 16.66 1.95 -4.89
CA ALA A 99 17.68 1.53 -5.86
C ALA A 99 18.39 0.22 -5.46
N ALA A 100 18.53 -0.04 -4.15
CA ALA A 100 19.05 -1.32 -3.66
C ALA A 100 18.08 -2.47 -3.96
N GLN A 101 16.77 -2.24 -3.80
CA GLN A 101 15.76 -3.22 -4.20
C GLN A 101 15.78 -3.45 -5.71
N ASP A 102 15.74 -2.38 -6.51
CA ASP A 102 15.76 -2.46 -7.98
C ASP A 102 16.96 -3.30 -8.46
N SER A 103 18.14 -3.04 -7.92
CA SER A 103 19.35 -3.79 -8.28
C SER A 103 19.31 -5.25 -7.82
N PHE A 104 18.71 -5.53 -6.66
CA PHE A 104 18.64 -6.89 -6.12
C PHE A 104 17.61 -7.74 -6.86
N CYS A 105 16.49 -7.12 -7.24
CA CYS A 105 15.36 -7.75 -7.91
C CYS A 105 15.47 -7.73 -9.44
N ALA A 106 16.58 -7.22 -9.99
CA ALA A 106 16.84 -7.24 -11.43
C ALA A 106 16.70 -8.66 -12.00
N ASP A 107 16.05 -8.74 -13.17
CA ASP A 107 15.78 -9.97 -13.92
C ASP A 107 15.06 -11.07 -13.12
N THR A 108 14.29 -10.69 -12.10
CA THR A 108 13.44 -11.60 -11.32
C THR A 108 12.27 -10.83 -10.69
N THR A 109 11.39 -11.53 -9.98
CA THR A 109 10.47 -10.88 -9.06
C THR A 109 10.97 -11.02 -7.64
N CYS A 110 10.54 -10.11 -6.77
CA CYS A 110 10.83 -10.14 -5.36
C CYS A 110 9.54 -10.10 -4.57
N ARG A 111 9.50 -10.81 -3.44
CA ARG A 111 8.43 -10.67 -2.46
C ARG A 111 8.95 -10.00 -1.21
N ILE A 112 8.15 -9.10 -0.64
CA ILE A 112 8.39 -8.57 0.70
C ILE A 112 8.05 -9.70 1.68
N THR A 113 9.05 -10.26 2.35
CA THR A 113 8.89 -11.42 3.26
C THR A 113 8.87 -11.02 4.72
N LYS A 114 9.31 -9.81 5.03
CA LYS A 114 9.36 -9.27 6.38
C LYS A 114 9.26 -7.74 6.35
N VAL A 115 8.48 -7.15 7.25
CA VAL A 115 8.47 -5.71 7.51
C VAL A 115 9.03 -5.51 8.91
N TYR A 116 10.14 -4.80 9.03
CA TYR A 116 10.82 -4.63 10.31
C TYR A 116 10.09 -3.61 11.19
N ASP A 117 10.01 -3.93 12.47
CA ASP A 117 9.65 -2.98 13.51
C ASP A 117 10.86 -2.12 13.85
N GLN A 118 10.71 -0.81 13.66
CA GLN A 118 11.77 0.16 13.91
C GLN A 118 12.00 0.46 15.40
N THR A 119 11.11 -0.02 16.28
CA THR A 119 11.34 0.07 17.73
C THR A 119 12.41 -0.94 18.19
N SER A 120 12.91 -0.77 19.41
CA SER A 120 13.83 -1.76 20.01
C SER A 120 13.15 -3.08 20.40
N ARG A 121 11.84 -3.23 20.14
CA ARG A 121 11.06 -4.41 20.51
C ARG A 121 11.07 -5.48 19.44
N HIS A 122 11.39 -5.10 18.20
CA HIS A 122 11.45 -6.01 17.06
C HIS A 122 10.15 -6.82 16.90
N ASN A 123 9.01 -6.14 17.03
CA ASN A 123 7.69 -6.68 16.73
C ASN A 123 7.47 -6.81 15.22
N ASP A 124 8.44 -7.39 14.51
CA ASP A 124 8.47 -7.48 13.07
C ASP A 124 7.27 -8.25 12.53
N LEU A 125 6.80 -7.87 11.34
CA LEU A 125 5.74 -8.56 10.63
C LEU A 125 6.32 -9.55 9.61
N PHE A 126 5.76 -10.75 9.59
CA PHE A 126 6.11 -11.85 8.69
C PHE A 126 4.89 -12.26 7.88
N ILE A 127 5.06 -13.01 6.80
CA ILE A 127 3.94 -13.57 6.04
C ILE A 127 3.01 -14.36 6.98
N GLY A 128 1.71 -14.06 6.92
CA GLY A 128 0.72 -14.62 7.83
C GLY A 128 0.54 -16.14 7.67
N PRO A 129 0.42 -16.90 8.78
CA PRO A 129 0.06 -18.32 8.73
C PRO A 129 -1.41 -18.49 8.35
N ALA A 130 -1.81 -19.73 8.04
CA ALA A 130 -3.23 -20.05 7.93
C ALA A 130 -3.95 -19.78 9.26
N GLY A 131 -5.19 -19.28 9.16
CA GLY A 131 -6.06 -19.07 10.30
C GLY A 131 -7.33 -19.90 10.24
N THR A 132 -8.33 -19.52 11.04
CA THR A 132 -9.64 -20.20 11.02
C THR A 132 -10.51 -19.79 9.83
N ALA A 133 -10.24 -18.65 9.18
CA ALA A 133 -11.02 -18.16 8.05
C ALA A 133 -10.30 -18.15 6.69
N GLY A 134 -8.97 -18.22 6.67
CA GLY A 134 -8.16 -18.19 5.43
C GLY A 134 -6.97 -19.14 5.46
N GLY A 135 -6.52 -19.54 4.27
CA GLY A 135 -5.27 -20.29 4.09
C GLY A 135 -4.05 -19.42 4.38
N ALA A 136 -2.85 -20.02 4.35
CA ALA A 136 -1.61 -19.27 4.58
C ALA A 136 -1.43 -18.16 3.52
N ASP A 137 -0.96 -17.01 3.97
CA ASP A 137 -0.81 -15.84 3.12
C ASP A 137 0.47 -15.94 2.26
N ARG A 138 0.60 -15.00 1.32
CA ARG A 138 1.83 -14.72 0.59
C ARG A 138 2.34 -13.32 0.92
N GLY A 139 3.65 -13.11 0.72
CA GLY A 139 4.23 -11.76 0.75
C GLY A 139 3.88 -11.00 -0.54
N ALA A 140 3.67 -9.69 -0.41
CA ALA A 140 3.40 -8.78 -1.51
C ALA A 140 4.56 -8.76 -2.52
N ASP A 141 4.27 -8.55 -3.80
CA ASP A 141 5.32 -8.29 -4.78
C ASP A 141 5.98 -6.93 -4.47
N ALA A 142 7.31 -6.95 -4.30
CA ALA A 142 8.07 -5.80 -3.85
C ALA A 142 8.13 -4.68 -4.90
N ALA A 143 7.94 -5.00 -6.18
CA ALA A 143 7.93 -4.02 -7.25
C ALA A 143 6.53 -3.45 -7.51
N GLU A 144 5.48 -4.10 -7.00
CA GLU A 144 4.11 -3.89 -7.44
C GLU A 144 3.58 -2.49 -7.19
N LEU A 145 4.08 -1.73 -6.21
CA LEU A 145 3.65 -0.34 -6.05
C LEU A 145 4.82 0.58 -5.71
N SER A 146 5.23 1.38 -6.67
CA SER A 146 6.22 2.44 -6.48
C SER A 146 5.56 3.81 -6.44
N VAL A 147 5.85 4.56 -5.39
CA VAL A 147 5.40 5.94 -5.23
C VAL A 147 6.59 6.85 -4.95
N THR A 148 6.34 8.14 -4.82
CA THR A 148 7.35 9.10 -4.37
C THR A 148 7.05 9.55 -2.94
N ALA A 149 8.05 9.51 -2.07
CA ALA A 149 8.01 10.06 -0.71
C ALA A 149 9.23 10.97 -0.51
N GLY A 150 9.03 12.24 -0.15
CA GLY A 150 10.11 13.22 0.00
C GLY A 150 10.92 13.48 -1.28
N GLY A 151 10.33 13.23 -2.46
CA GLY A 151 11.04 13.28 -3.73
C GLY A 151 11.87 12.03 -4.06
N HIS A 152 11.81 10.98 -3.23
CA HIS A 152 12.48 9.71 -3.44
C HIS A 152 11.51 8.64 -3.90
N LYS A 153 11.93 7.81 -4.87
CA LYS A 153 11.23 6.57 -5.21
C LYS A 153 11.23 5.65 -3.99
N VAL A 154 10.07 5.13 -3.63
CA VAL A 154 9.86 4.17 -2.54
C VAL A 154 8.79 3.16 -2.95
N TYR A 155 8.71 2.04 -2.24
CA TYR A 155 7.73 0.99 -2.50
C TYR A 155 6.72 0.87 -1.36
N GLY A 156 5.43 0.84 -1.70
CA GLY A 156 4.35 0.48 -0.78
C GLY A 156 4.12 -1.03 -0.77
N ILE A 157 3.36 -1.51 0.21
CA ILE A 157 2.87 -2.89 0.25
C ILE A 157 1.52 -2.91 -0.44
N TRP A 158 1.47 -3.47 -1.64
CA TRP A 158 0.23 -3.77 -2.32
C TRP A 158 -0.36 -5.06 -1.72
N VAL A 159 -1.57 -4.97 -1.19
CA VAL A 159 -2.29 -6.09 -0.58
C VAL A 159 -3.44 -6.47 -1.51
N SER A 160 -3.27 -7.59 -2.19
CA SER A 160 -4.33 -8.29 -2.93
C SER A 160 -4.88 -9.45 -2.07
N PRO A 161 -5.99 -10.10 -2.47
CA PRO A 161 -6.50 -11.27 -1.77
C PRO A 161 -5.42 -12.35 -1.57
N GLY A 162 -5.19 -12.73 -0.32
CA GLY A 162 -4.19 -13.70 0.13
C GLY A 162 -2.82 -13.11 0.43
N VAL A 163 -2.62 -11.79 0.31
CA VAL A 163 -1.44 -11.09 0.84
C VAL A 163 -1.72 -10.66 2.28
N GLY A 164 -0.80 -10.95 3.20
CA GLY A 164 -1.02 -10.68 4.61
C GLY A 164 0.24 -10.83 5.45
N TYR A 165 0.31 -10.06 6.53
CA TYR A 165 1.42 -10.13 7.48
C TYR A 165 0.95 -10.14 8.93
N ARG A 166 1.71 -10.82 9.79
CA ARG A 166 1.45 -10.91 11.23
C ARG A 166 2.73 -10.92 12.06
N SER A 167 2.66 -10.45 13.29
CA SER A 167 3.64 -10.78 14.32
C SER A 167 3.56 -12.26 14.73
N HIS A 168 4.64 -12.80 15.28
CA HIS A 168 4.60 -14.12 15.89
C HIS A 168 4.00 -14.04 17.30
N GLY A 169 2.70 -14.37 17.42
CA GLY A 169 2.03 -14.32 18.71
C GLY A 169 1.77 -12.88 19.18
N ALA A 170 1.53 -12.76 20.49
CA ALA A 170 1.45 -11.46 21.16
C ALA A 170 2.80 -10.73 21.08
N ALA A 171 2.76 -9.52 20.52
CA ALA A 171 3.90 -8.64 20.37
C ALA A 171 4.28 -7.97 21.70
N SER A 172 5.54 -7.59 21.85
CA SER A 172 6.02 -6.98 23.09
C SER A 172 5.47 -5.58 23.27
N GLY A 173 4.73 -5.33 24.35
CA GLY A 173 4.28 -4.00 24.75
C GLY A 173 3.04 -3.46 24.02
N THR A 174 2.47 -4.21 23.08
CA THR A 174 1.12 -3.95 22.55
C THR A 174 0.09 -4.08 23.67
N ALA A 175 -1.03 -3.35 23.53
CA ALA A 175 -2.06 -3.34 24.55
C ALA A 175 -2.73 -4.71 24.64
N VAL A 176 -3.00 -5.14 25.87
CA VAL A 176 -3.76 -6.37 26.15
C VAL A 176 -4.80 -6.10 27.24
N ASN A 177 -5.88 -6.87 27.25
CA ASN A 177 -6.85 -6.90 28.36
C ASN A 177 -7.40 -5.51 28.73
N GLY A 178 -7.82 -4.72 27.74
CA GLY A 178 -8.43 -3.41 27.96
C GLY A 178 -7.42 -2.31 28.25
N GLN A 179 -6.15 -2.51 27.96
CA GLN A 179 -5.17 -1.44 27.97
C GLN A 179 -5.45 -0.45 26.83
N ALA A 180 -5.09 0.81 27.07
CA ALA A 180 -5.24 1.86 26.07
C ALA A 180 -4.14 1.78 25.01
N GLU A 181 -4.53 2.01 23.76
CA GLU A 181 -3.62 2.10 22.62
C GLU A 181 -4.08 3.14 21.60
N GLY A 182 -3.19 3.44 20.66
CA GLY A 182 -3.55 4.07 19.41
C GLY A 182 -2.75 3.47 18.25
N ALA A 183 -3.32 3.52 17.07
CA ALA A 183 -2.69 3.11 15.84
C ALA A 183 -2.98 4.14 14.74
N TYR A 184 -2.00 4.33 13.85
CA TYR A 184 -2.28 4.93 12.55
C TYR A 184 -1.69 4.06 11.44
N MET A 185 -2.29 4.16 10.27
CA MET A 185 -1.66 3.78 9.01
C MET A 185 -1.83 4.88 7.96
N VAL A 186 -0.83 5.03 7.10
CA VAL A 186 -0.96 5.69 5.81
C VAL A 186 -1.23 4.61 4.78
N ALA A 187 -2.39 4.69 4.13
CA ALA A 187 -2.88 3.70 3.19
C ALA A 187 -3.41 4.36 1.92
N SER A 188 -3.70 3.57 0.87
CA SER A 188 -4.43 4.10 -0.29
C SER A 188 -5.92 4.22 0.02
N GLY A 189 -6.54 5.36 -0.29
CA GLY A 189 -8.00 5.50 -0.34
C GLY A 189 -8.61 5.15 -1.70
N THR A 190 -7.79 4.67 -2.64
CA THR A 190 -8.19 4.34 -4.02
C THR A 190 -7.90 2.90 -4.42
N HIS A 191 -7.11 2.16 -3.63
CA HIS A 191 -6.99 0.71 -3.68
C HIS A 191 -7.55 0.15 -2.38
N VAL A 192 -8.83 -0.23 -2.41
CA VAL A 192 -9.64 -0.65 -1.25
C VAL A 192 -10.75 -1.59 -1.72
N GLY A 193 -11.03 -2.63 -0.95
CA GLY A 193 -12.12 -3.59 -1.25
C GLY A 193 -13.31 -3.49 -0.30
N SER A 194 -14.22 -4.45 -0.41
CA SER A 194 -15.41 -4.60 0.46
C SER A 194 -15.46 -5.95 1.19
N ASP A 195 -14.42 -6.77 1.05
CA ASP A 195 -14.31 -8.08 1.70
C ASP A 195 -13.67 -7.92 3.10
N CYS A 196 -13.54 -9.03 3.83
CA CYS A 196 -12.80 -9.04 5.09
C CYS A 196 -11.37 -9.59 4.90
N CYS A 197 -10.35 -8.95 5.48
CA CYS A 197 -10.34 -7.56 5.98
C CYS A 197 -9.00 -6.91 5.62
N PHE A 198 -8.95 -5.57 5.56
CA PHE A 198 -7.71 -4.82 5.28
C PHE A 198 -7.38 -3.96 6.50
N ASP A 199 -6.80 -4.60 7.50
CA ASP A 199 -6.60 -4.00 8.80
C ASP A 199 -5.12 -3.85 9.12
N TYR A 200 -4.84 -2.91 10.03
CA TYR A 200 -3.55 -2.76 10.67
C TYR A 200 -3.75 -2.44 12.15
N GLY A 201 -3.18 -3.24 13.04
CA GLY A 201 -3.25 -2.99 14.48
C GLY A 201 -3.36 -4.25 15.31
N ASN A 202 -3.99 -4.12 16.47
CA ASN A 202 -4.08 -5.16 17.48
C ASN A 202 -5.02 -6.27 17.04
N ALA A 203 -4.59 -7.51 17.20
CA ALA A 203 -5.39 -8.68 16.91
C ALA A 203 -5.12 -9.81 17.90
N GLU A 204 -5.80 -10.92 17.72
CA GLU A 204 -5.53 -12.14 18.44
C GLU A 204 -4.06 -12.56 18.33
N SER A 205 -3.58 -13.16 19.41
CA SER A 205 -2.23 -13.73 19.46
C SER A 205 -2.10 -14.97 18.56
N THR A 206 -3.22 -15.64 18.28
CA THR A 206 -3.32 -16.73 17.30
C THR A 206 -4.23 -16.33 16.15
N PRO A 207 -4.05 -16.84 14.93
CA PRO A 207 -4.87 -16.47 13.76
C PRO A 207 -6.26 -17.13 13.83
N ALA A 208 -7.06 -16.78 14.83
CA ALA A 208 -8.37 -17.33 15.08
C ALA A 208 -9.25 -16.27 15.72
N ASP A 209 -10.52 -16.22 15.33
CA ASP A 209 -11.54 -15.43 16.02
C ASP A 209 -11.72 -15.98 17.43
N THR A 210 -11.39 -15.16 18.43
CA THR A 210 -11.56 -15.51 19.86
C THR A 210 -12.68 -14.72 20.54
N GLY A 211 -13.42 -13.93 19.75
CA GLY A 211 -14.67 -13.27 20.12
C GLY A 211 -14.58 -11.75 20.22
N ASN A 212 -15.75 -11.13 20.32
CA ASN A 212 -15.94 -9.69 20.49
C ASN A 212 -14.92 -9.02 21.44
N GLY A 213 -14.24 -7.99 20.95
CA GLY A 213 -13.31 -7.16 21.71
C GLY A 213 -11.88 -7.69 21.75
N HIS A 214 -11.55 -8.78 21.05
CA HIS A 214 -10.20 -9.35 21.01
C HIS A 214 -9.28 -8.72 19.95
N MET A 215 -9.83 -7.90 19.05
CA MET A 215 -9.10 -7.03 18.13
C MET A 215 -9.27 -5.54 18.48
N ASP A 216 -8.32 -4.71 18.03
CA ASP A 216 -8.41 -3.25 18.00
C ASP A 216 -7.52 -2.72 16.86
N ALA A 217 -8.01 -2.90 15.63
CA ALA A 217 -7.26 -2.61 14.41
C ALA A 217 -7.92 -1.51 13.58
N VAL A 218 -7.12 -0.59 13.02
CA VAL A 218 -7.62 0.43 12.09
C VAL A 218 -7.79 -0.20 10.72
N SER A 219 -8.92 0.08 10.08
CA SER A 219 -9.24 -0.42 8.75
C SER A 219 -9.58 0.71 7.79
N ILE A 220 -9.36 0.49 6.50
CA ILE A 220 -9.90 1.34 5.43
C ILE A 220 -10.55 0.47 4.36
N ALA A 221 -11.88 0.53 4.27
CA ALA A 221 -12.63 -0.35 3.39
C ALA A 221 -13.91 0.30 2.87
N THR A 222 -14.47 -0.27 1.81
CA THR A 222 -15.82 0.04 1.32
C THR A 222 -16.88 -0.89 1.88
N THR A 223 -16.49 -1.76 2.81
CA THR A 223 -17.38 -2.65 3.57
C THR A 223 -18.30 -1.79 4.43
N CYS A 224 -19.62 -1.85 4.20
CA CYS A 224 -20.59 -1.27 5.11
C CYS A 224 -21.12 -2.37 6.04
N TYR A 225 -20.30 -2.78 7.01
CA TYR A 225 -20.62 -3.93 7.86
C TYR A 225 -21.93 -3.74 8.63
N PHE A 226 -22.18 -2.52 9.11
CA PHE A 226 -23.44 -2.13 9.73
C PHE A 226 -24.15 -1.08 8.87
N ALA A 227 -25.27 -1.44 8.25
CA ALA A 227 -26.06 -0.46 7.50
C ALA A 227 -26.91 0.42 8.45
N PRO A 228 -27.17 1.70 8.09
CA PRO A 228 -26.72 2.41 6.89
C PRO A 228 -25.38 3.15 7.08
N CYS A 229 -24.50 3.14 6.07
CA CYS A 229 -23.30 3.97 6.03
C CYS A 229 -23.49 5.21 5.15
N ASN A 230 -22.66 6.24 5.33
CA ASN A 230 -22.73 7.46 4.53
C ASN A 230 -21.89 7.34 3.25
N GLY A 231 -22.52 7.45 2.09
CA GLY A 231 -21.84 7.37 0.80
C GLY A 231 -21.43 5.93 0.45
N THR A 232 -20.31 5.79 -0.27
CA THR A 232 -19.79 4.52 -0.77
C THR A 232 -18.40 4.18 -0.21
N GLY A 233 -17.97 4.86 0.85
CA GLY A 233 -16.63 4.71 1.40
C GLY A 233 -15.51 5.22 0.46
N PRO A 234 -14.25 4.79 0.67
CA PRO A 234 -13.88 3.94 1.79
C PRO A 234 -13.98 4.71 3.10
N TRP A 235 -14.39 4.02 4.14
CA TRP A 235 -14.47 4.54 5.49
C TRP A 235 -13.24 4.10 6.27
N VAL A 236 -12.76 4.96 7.17
CA VAL A 236 -11.90 4.47 8.24
C VAL A 236 -12.79 3.86 9.31
N GLU A 237 -12.47 2.65 9.71
CA GLU A 237 -13.25 1.83 10.64
C GLU A 237 -12.33 1.26 11.72
N ALA A 238 -12.94 0.73 12.78
CA ALA A 238 -12.26 -0.06 13.79
C ALA A 238 -12.74 -1.51 13.70
N ASP A 239 -11.84 -2.43 13.39
CA ASP A 239 -12.10 -3.85 13.61
C ASP A 239 -11.90 -4.13 15.10
N MET A 240 -12.98 -4.57 15.75
CA MET A 240 -12.97 -4.98 17.16
C MET A 240 -13.32 -6.46 17.34
N GLU A 241 -13.16 -7.26 16.29
CA GLU A 241 -13.61 -8.64 16.14
C GLU A 241 -15.14 -8.75 16.09
N ASN A 242 -15.62 -9.57 15.16
CA ASN A 242 -17.03 -9.80 14.84
C ASN A 242 -17.80 -8.50 14.47
N GLY A 243 -17.09 -7.42 14.13
CA GLY A 243 -17.68 -6.16 13.72
C GLY A 243 -16.68 -5.08 13.32
N MET A 244 -16.97 -4.43 12.18
CA MET A 244 -16.28 -3.21 11.72
C MET A 244 -17.08 -1.97 12.14
N PHE A 245 -16.58 -1.21 13.11
CA PHE A 245 -17.31 -0.12 13.74
C PHE A 245 -16.88 1.26 13.20
N GLN A 246 -17.87 2.09 12.85
CA GLN A 246 -17.65 3.52 12.52
C GLN A 246 -18.14 4.46 13.64
N GLY A 247 -18.89 3.91 14.61
CA GLY A 247 -19.34 4.53 15.85
C GLY A 247 -19.86 3.47 16.82
N ASP A 248 -20.60 3.86 17.87
CA ASP A 248 -21.02 3.02 19.01
C ASP A 248 -21.41 1.56 18.63
N ASN A 249 -22.68 1.29 18.33
CA ASN A 249 -23.14 -0.07 18.01
C ASN A 249 -23.17 -0.37 16.50
N GLY A 250 -22.40 0.37 15.70
CA GLY A 250 -22.30 0.11 14.26
C GLY A 250 -21.83 1.30 13.42
N SER A 251 -22.60 1.64 12.36
CA SER A 251 -22.25 2.74 11.47
C SER A 251 -22.39 4.11 12.11
N ASN A 252 -21.77 5.08 11.46
CA ASN A 252 -21.85 6.48 11.84
C ASN A 252 -21.97 7.32 10.59
N THR A 253 -23.13 7.95 10.37
CA THR A 253 -23.36 8.74 9.17
C THR A 253 -22.51 10.01 9.11
N ALA A 254 -21.87 10.43 10.21
CA ALA A 254 -20.87 11.49 10.20
C ALA A 254 -19.53 11.04 9.57
N ASN A 255 -19.28 9.73 9.46
CA ASN A 255 -18.14 9.19 8.75
C ASN A 255 -18.37 9.31 7.24
N ALA A 256 -17.89 10.40 6.65
CA ALA A 256 -17.99 10.67 5.22
C ALA A 256 -17.01 9.85 4.36
N GLY A 257 -16.09 9.11 5.00
CA GLY A 257 -15.01 8.39 4.32
C GLY A 257 -13.92 9.30 3.76
N ASN A 258 -12.92 8.69 3.11
CA ASN A 258 -11.81 9.42 2.49
C ASN A 258 -11.28 8.69 1.25
N LYS A 259 -11.51 9.27 0.06
CA LYS A 259 -11.09 8.76 -1.25
C LYS A 259 -9.77 9.34 -1.75
N SER A 260 -8.98 9.99 -0.88
CA SER A 260 -7.68 10.54 -1.28
C SER A 260 -6.73 9.41 -1.68
N ALA A 261 -5.83 9.65 -2.63
CA ALA A 261 -4.84 8.65 -3.05
C ALA A 261 -3.98 8.14 -1.89
N PHE A 262 -3.74 8.99 -0.89
CA PHE A 262 -3.08 8.65 0.36
C PHE A 262 -3.94 9.13 1.54
N VAL A 263 -4.32 8.21 2.41
CA VAL A 263 -5.17 8.43 3.57
C VAL A 263 -4.39 8.12 4.83
N THR A 264 -4.38 9.06 5.76
CA THR A 264 -3.96 8.80 7.14
C THR A 264 -5.22 8.31 7.87
N ALA A 265 -5.25 7.04 8.26
CA ALA A 265 -6.31 6.42 9.05
C ALA A 265 -5.83 6.27 10.49
N VAL A 266 -6.63 6.70 11.47
CA VAL A 266 -6.26 6.71 12.88
C VAL A 266 -7.36 6.08 13.73
N LEU A 267 -6.96 5.16 14.61
CA LEU A 267 -7.77 4.58 15.66
C LEU A 267 -7.08 4.83 17.01
N LYS A 268 -7.83 5.22 18.02
CA LYS A 268 -7.36 5.12 19.41
C LYS A 268 -8.46 4.67 20.33
N ASN A 269 -8.09 3.82 21.28
CA ASN A 269 -9.02 3.15 22.16
C ASN A 269 -8.49 3.21 23.58
N ASN A 270 -9.35 3.57 24.54
CA ASN A 270 -8.94 3.54 25.94
C ASN A 270 -9.03 2.13 26.54
N GLY A 271 -9.53 1.15 25.78
CA GLY A 271 -9.69 -0.26 26.14
C GLY A 271 -10.81 -0.54 27.16
N GLN A 272 -11.49 0.50 27.66
CA GLN A 272 -12.42 0.40 28.78
C GLN A 272 -13.84 0.81 28.38
N THR A 273 -13.98 1.99 27.79
CA THR A 273 -15.27 2.63 27.59
C THR A 273 -15.39 3.48 26.34
N THR A 274 -14.30 3.97 25.76
CA THR A 274 -14.35 4.94 24.65
C THR A 274 -13.24 4.72 23.64
N TYR A 275 -13.56 5.03 22.39
CA TYR A 275 -12.61 5.04 21.29
C TYR A 275 -12.89 6.19 20.34
N ALA A 276 -11.95 6.48 19.45
CA ALA A 276 -12.08 7.50 18.42
C ALA A 276 -11.50 7.01 17.09
N ILE A 277 -12.16 7.40 16.00
CA ILE A 277 -11.69 7.20 14.63
C ILE A 277 -11.52 8.55 13.96
N LYS A 278 -10.39 8.72 13.29
CA LYS A 278 -10.07 9.91 12.50
C LYS A 278 -9.51 9.53 11.14
N GLY A 279 -9.60 10.47 10.21
CA GLY A 279 -8.82 10.37 8.99
C GLY A 279 -8.47 11.71 8.37
N GLY A 280 -7.47 11.70 7.51
CA GLY A 280 -6.98 12.89 6.80
C GLY A 280 -6.37 12.52 5.46
N ASN A 281 -6.22 13.52 4.58
CA ASN A 281 -5.44 13.34 3.36
C ASN A 281 -3.94 13.42 3.73
N SER A 282 -3.17 12.37 3.46
CA SER A 282 -1.74 12.35 3.79
C SER A 282 -0.90 13.31 2.94
N GLN A 283 -1.49 13.94 1.93
CA GLN A 283 -0.84 14.94 1.07
C GLN A 283 -1.16 16.38 1.48
N SER A 284 -2.20 16.61 2.28
CA SER A 284 -2.58 17.97 2.71
C SER A 284 -3.57 18.01 3.87
N GLY A 285 -3.56 19.10 4.64
CA GLY A 285 -4.57 19.36 5.67
C GLY A 285 -4.41 18.54 6.96
N GLY A 286 -5.42 18.63 7.82
CA GLY A 286 -5.43 17.99 9.15
C GLY A 286 -6.34 16.74 9.21
N LEU A 287 -6.40 16.15 10.41
CA LEU A 287 -7.30 15.05 10.69
C LEU A 287 -8.73 15.55 10.93
N THR A 288 -9.70 14.79 10.43
CA THR A 288 -11.12 14.92 10.77
C THR A 288 -11.49 13.80 11.72
N THR A 289 -12.07 14.14 12.86
CA THR A 289 -12.65 13.16 13.79
C THR A 289 -14.05 12.80 13.33
N TRP A 290 -14.27 11.54 12.94
CA TRP A 290 -15.60 11.05 12.58
C TRP A 290 -16.31 10.45 13.77
N TRP A 291 -15.57 9.78 14.65
CA TRP A 291 -16.10 9.25 15.90
C TRP A 291 -15.18 9.59 17.07
N ASN A 292 -15.79 9.95 18.18
CA ASN A 292 -15.16 10.06 19.49
C ASN A 292 -16.26 9.86 20.54
N GLY A 293 -16.36 8.64 21.05
CA GLY A 293 -17.51 8.25 21.85
C GLY A 293 -17.34 6.89 22.50
N GLY A 294 -18.46 6.32 22.94
CA GLY A 294 -18.48 5.02 23.62
C GLY A 294 -18.00 3.89 22.72
N LEU A 295 -17.33 2.91 23.33
CA LEU A 295 -17.19 1.57 22.76
C LEU A 295 -18.57 0.91 22.60
N PRO A 296 -18.71 -0.04 21.66
CA PRO A 296 -19.95 -0.76 21.46
C PRO A 296 -20.51 -1.30 22.78
N THR A 297 -21.82 -1.14 22.98
CA THR A 297 -22.52 -1.65 24.18
C THR A 297 -23.01 -3.09 24.02
N ARG A 298 -22.79 -3.70 22.85
CA ARG A 298 -22.93 -5.15 22.65
C ARG A 298 -21.97 -5.90 23.59
N GLY A 299 -22.35 -7.10 24.01
CA GLY A 299 -21.53 -7.88 24.95
C GLY A 299 -20.16 -8.22 24.37
N GLY A 300 -19.10 -8.10 25.18
CA GLY A 300 -17.71 -8.47 24.84
C GLY A 300 -16.77 -7.30 24.50
N TYR A 301 -17.30 -6.15 24.07
CA TYR A 301 -16.46 -4.99 23.70
C TYR A 301 -16.07 -4.06 24.86
N ARG A 302 -16.60 -4.31 26.08
CA ARG A 302 -16.41 -3.42 27.24
C ARG A 302 -16.24 -4.23 28.55
N PRO A 303 -15.03 -4.23 29.15
CA PRO A 303 -13.77 -3.75 28.59
C PRO A 303 -13.37 -4.56 27.34
N MET A 304 -12.45 -4.01 26.53
CA MET A 304 -11.80 -4.75 25.45
C MET A 304 -10.96 -5.89 26.03
N GLN A 305 -10.69 -6.88 25.20
CA GLN A 305 -9.94 -8.10 25.51
C GLN A 305 -8.80 -8.32 24.51
N GLN A 306 -8.16 -7.22 24.07
CA GLN A 306 -7.05 -7.28 23.12
C GLN A 306 -6.00 -8.30 23.53
N GLU A 307 -5.41 -9.00 22.56
CA GLU A 307 -4.42 -10.04 22.82
C GLU A 307 -2.99 -9.65 22.43
N GLY A 308 -2.82 -8.50 21.77
CA GLY A 308 -1.53 -7.91 21.49
C GLY A 308 -0.81 -8.49 20.27
N GLY A 309 -1.45 -9.36 19.48
CA GLY A 309 -0.96 -9.68 18.14
C GLY A 309 -0.98 -8.44 17.24
N ILE A 310 -0.19 -8.45 16.18
CA ILE A 310 -0.19 -7.39 15.17
C ILE A 310 -0.49 -8.01 13.81
N ILE A 311 -1.48 -7.47 13.10
CA ILE A 311 -1.80 -7.85 11.72
C ILE A 311 -1.61 -6.68 10.76
N LEU A 312 -1.41 -7.02 9.48
CA LEU A 312 -1.44 -6.11 8.35
C LEU A 312 -2.05 -6.82 7.14
N GLY A 313 -3.14 -6.27 6.60
CA GLY A 313 -3.74 -6.70 5.33
C GLY A 313 -4.72 -7.87 5.42
N THR A 314 -5.02 -8.34 6.62
CA THR A 314 -5.99 -9.41 6.90
C THR A 314 -6.88 -9.01 8.07
N GLY A 315 -7.89 -9.83 8.38
CA GLY A 315 -8.55 -9.84 9.70
C GLY A 315 -7.76 -10.66 10.74
N GLY A 316 -8.23 -10.64 12.00
CA GLY A 316 -7.60 -11.34 13.13
C GLY A 316 -7.58 -12.87 12.97
N ASP A 317 -8.63 -13.42 12.39
CA ASP A 317 -8.83 -14.85 12.10
C ASP A 317 -8.21 -15.34 10.77
N ASN A 318 -7.40 -14.49 10.14
CA ASN A 318 -6.83 -14.63 8.80
C ASN A 318 -7.85 -14.56 7.65
N SER A 319 -8.97 -13.87 7.83
CA SER A 319 -9.80 -13.41 6.71
C SER A 319 -8.97 -12.52 5.79
N ASN A 320 -8.54 -13.07 4.66
CA ASN A 320 -7.50 -12.51 3.80
C ASN A 320 -8.01 -12.23 2.37
N ARG A 321 -9.28 -11.86 2.21
CA ARG A 321 -9.87 -11.61 0.88
C ARG A 321 -10.00 -10.13 0.52
N ASN A 322 -9.79 -9.23 1.47
CA ASN A 322 -9.82 -7.81 1.17
C ASN A 322 -8.54 -7.37 0.43
N MET A 323 -8.58 -6.15 -0.09
CA MET A 323 -7.46 -5.51 -0.77
C MET A 323 -7.19 -4.14 -0.18
N GLY A 324 -5.94 -3.71 -0.29
CA GLY A 324 -5.50 -2.42 0.21
C GLY A 324 -4.06 -2.09 -0.17
N THR A 325 -3.60 -0.92 0.23
CA THR A 325 -2.19 -0.56 0.10
C THR A 325 -1.72 0.07 1.39
N PHE A 326 -0.59 -0.38 1.92
CA PHE A 326 0.04 0.16 3.13
C PHE A 326 1.39 0.83 2.80
N PHE A 327 1.68 1.97 3.42
CA PHE A 327 2.94 2.70 3.25
C PHE A 327 3.74 2.79 4.56
N GLU A 328 3.07 3.19 5.63
CA GLU A 328 3.64 3.31 6.97
C GLU A 328 2.55 3.23 8.04
N GLY A 329 2.90 2.81 9.24
CA GLY A 329 1.98 2.77 10.37
C GLY A 329 2.68 2.44 11.68
N VAL A 330 2.05 2.79 12.79
CA VAL A 330 2.57 2.53 14.14
C VAL A 330 1.44 2.07 15.06
N MET A 331 1.82 1.38 16.13
CA MET A 331 1.00 1.17 17.32
C MET A 331 1.71 1.81 18.51
N VAL A 332 0.96 2.46 19.39
CA VAL A 332 1.49 3.16 20.56
C VAL A 332 0.83 2.69 21.86
N ALA A 333 1.61 2.69 22.95
CA ALA A 333 1.08 2.40 24.27
C ALA A 333 0.43 3.65 24.88
N GLY A 334 -0.77 3.49 25.44
CA GLY A 334 -1.56 4.58 26.02
C GLY A 334 -2.50 5.24 25.00
N TYR A 335 -3.34 6.17 25.49
CA TYR A 335 -4.34 6.86 24.67
C TYR A 335 -3.78 8.19 24.13
N PRO A 336 -3.47 8.30 22.82
CA PRO A 336 -2.78 9.47 22.30
C PRO A 336 -3.63 10.74 22.36
N THR A 337 -2.99 11.87 22.63
CA THR A 337 -3.67 13.16 22.58
C THR A 337 -3.93 13.58 21.14
N ASP A 338 -5.01 14.35 20.93
CA ASP A 338 -5.32 14.94 19.62
C ASP A 338 -4.17 15.82 19.09
N ALA A 339 -3.45 16.49 19.99
CA ALA A 339 -2.29 17.29 19.62
C ALA A 339 -1.14 16.44 19.05
N ALA A 340 -0.88 15.26 19.63
CA ALA A 340 0.14 14.34 19.12
C ALA A 340 -0.25 13.80 17.74
N GLU A 341 -1.49 13.35 17.56
CA GLU A 341 -1.98 12.85 16.27
C GLU A 341 -1.96 13.94 15.19
N ASN A 342 -2.33 15.18 15.53
CA ASN A 342 -2.26 16.30 14.59
C ASN A 342 -0.82 16.67 14.20
N ALA A 343 0.13 16.53 15.13
CA ALA A 343 1.55 16.72 14.85
C ALA A 343 2.10 15.59 13.94
N VAL A 344 1.68 14.35 14.17
CA VAL A 344 1.99 13.20 13.30
C VAL A 344 1.41 13.40 11.91
N GLN A 345 0.15 13.81 11.78
CA GLN A 345 -0.46 14.16 10.49
C GLN A 345 0.32 15.27 9.77
N SER A 346 0.75 16.31 10.49
CA SER A 346 1.56 17.38 9.89
C SER A 346 2.92 16.85 9.39
N ASN A 347 3.54 15.92 10.12
CA ASN A 347 4.75 15.22 9.67
C ASN A 347 4.48 14.39 8.41
N ILE A 348 3.39 13.62 8.37
CA ILE A 348 2.99 12.82 7.20
C ILE A 348 2.77 13.72 5.97
N VAL A 349 2.04 14.84 6.13
CA VAL A 349 1.83 15.81 5.04
C VAL A 349 3.15 16.37 4.52
N SER A 350 4.11 16.61 5.41
CA SER A 350 5.43 17.13 5.03
C SER A 350 6.25 16.15 4.18
N VAL A 351 5.90 14.86 4.15
CA VAL A 351 6.53 13.86 3.28
C VAL A 351 6.27 14.18 1.81
N GLY A 352 5.10 14.72 1.47
CA GLY A 352 4.72 14.95 0.08
C GLY A 352 4.60 13.65 -0.71
N TYR A 353 3.89 12.65 -0.15
CA TYR A 353 3.55 11.43 -0.90
C TYR A 353 2.88 11.78 -2.24
N SER A 354 3.32 11.14 -3.32
CA SER A 354 2.76 11.34 -4.66
C SER A 354 2.94 10.10 -5.53
N GLY A 355 2.15 9.98 -6.59
CA GLY A 355 2.08 8.79 -7.44
C GLY A 355 0.67 8.22 -7.47
N GLU A 356 0.44 7.28 -8.39
CA GLU A 356 -0.79 6.49 -8.43
C GLU A 356 -0.72 5.37 -7.38
N THR A 357 -1.83 5.13 -6.69
CA THR A 357 -1.91 4.14 -5.60
C THR A 357 -2.96 3.06 -5.85
N ASN A 358 -3.66 3.15 -6.99
CA ASN A 358 -4.67 2.22 -7.49
C ASN A 358 -4.24 1.49 -8.77
N VAL A 359 -2.96 1.61 -9.13
CA VAL A 359 -2.35 0.97 -10.29
C VAL A 359 -1.02 0.38 -9.85
N PRO A 360 -0.76 -0.91 -10.11
CA PRO A 360 0.54 -1.48 -9.84
C PRO A 360 1.63 -0.84 -10.75
N ASN A 361 2.84 -0.61 -10.23
CA ASN A 361 3.95 0.04 -10.91
C ASN A 361 4.97 -0.96 -11.46
N GLY A 362 5.14 -1.00 -12.77
CA GLY A 362 6.08 -1.85 -13.50
C GLY A 362 5.47 -2.20 -14.85
N PRO A 363 6.17 -2.87 -15.79
CA PRO A 363 5.59 -3.27 -17.09
C PRO A 363 4.55 -4.39 -16.95
N GLN A 364 3.85 -4.43 -15.81
CA GLN A 364 2.70 -5.22 -15.49
C GLN A 364 1.48 -4.56 -16.16
N GLY A 365 1.35 -4.83 -17.44
CA GLY A 365 0.11 -4.57 -18.17
C GLY A 365 -0.80 -5.77 -18.05
N THR A 366 -2.10 -5.53 -18.21
CA THR A 366 -2.95 -6.64 -18.63
C THR A 366 -2.54 -7.06 -20.04
N ILE A 367 -2.84 -8.31 -20.39
CA ILE A 367 -2.78 -8.74 -21.79
C ILE A 367 -4.22 -8.92 -22.25
N THR A 368 -4.77 -7.93 -22.93
CA THR A 368 -6.16 -8.05 -23.43
C THR A 368 -6.17 -8.92 -24.69
N GLY A 369 -7.03 -9.93 -24.72
CA GLY A 369 -7.19 -10.88 -25.80
C GLY A 369 -8.59 -10.91 -26.43
N PRO A 370 -8.93 -12.00 -27.14
CA PRO A 370 -10.21 -12.16 -27.80
C PRO A 370 -11.41 -11.95 -26.87
N GLY A 371 -12.41 -11.20 -27.33
CA GLY A 371 -13.61 -10.88 -26.55
C GLY A 371 -13.42 -9.77 -25.51
N GLY A 372 -12.30 -9.05 -25.53
CA GLY A 372 -11.99 -8.01 -24.54
C GLY A 372 -11.64 -8.56 -23.16
N LYS A 373 -11.31 -9.85 -23.10
CA LYS A 373 -10.89 -10.59 -21.89
C LYS A 373 -9.40 -10.38 -21.63
N CYS A 374 -8.94 -10.68 -20.43
CA CYS A 374 -7.54 -10.63 -20.06
C CYS A 374 -6.94 -12.04 -20.03
N VAL A 375 -5.65 -12.15 -20.37
CA VAL A 375 -4.86 -13.36 -20.11
C VAL A 375 -4.70 -13.48 -18.60
N ASP A 376 -5.11 -14.62 -18.09
CA ASP A 376 -5.40 -14.87 -16.68
C ASP A 376 -4.77 -16.20 -16.25
N VAL A 377 -4.19 -16.26 -15.06
CA VAL A 377 -3.79 -17.54 -14.46
C VAL A 377 -4.94 -18.06 -13.62
N ALA A 378 -5.43 -19.26 -13.94
CA ALA A 378 -6.53 -19.86 -13.21
C ALA A 378 -6.23 -20.05 -11.71
N ALA A 379 -7.26 -19.87 -10.89
CA ALA A 379 -7.31 -20.06 -9.44
C ALA A 379 -6.75 -18.90 -8.59
N ASP A 380 -7.25 -17.69 -8.85
CA ASP A 380 -7.20 -16.49 -7.99
C ASP A 380 -5.81 -16.27 -7.33
N ASP A 381 -4.83 -15.88 -8.13
CA ASP A 381 -3.49 -15.44 -7.68
C ASP A 381 -2.63 -16.50 -6.95
N THR A 382 -3.04 -17.78 -6.93
CA THR A 382 -2.27 -18.84 -6.23
C THR A 382 -0.98 -19.24 -6.94
N GLY A 383 -0.93 -19.08 -8.27
CA GLY A 383 0.31 -19.00 -9.04
C GLY A 383 1.29 -20.15 -8.96
N VAL A 384 0.86 -21.41 -8.97
CA VAL A 384 1.75 -22.59 -8.92
C VAL A 384 2.21 -23.06 -10.32
N ASN A 385 3.30 -23.83 -10.38
CA ASN A 385 3.70 -24.51 -11.62
C ASN A 385 2.58 -25.42 -12.13
N GLY A 386 2.25 -25.26 -13.41
CA GLY A 386 1.18 -26.00 -14.08
C GLY A 386 -0.20 -25.37 -13.97
N ALA A 387 -0.32 -24.21 -13.30
CA ALA A 387 -1.57 -23.45 -13.31
C ALA A 387 -1.94 -23.10 -14.75
N ALA A 388 -3.21 -23.29 -15.11
CA ALA A 388 -3.67 -23.07 -16.47
C ALA A 388 -3.73 -21.59 -16.78
N VAL A 389 -3.25 -21.19 -17.96
CA VAL A 389 -3.47 -19.83 -18.46
C VAL A 389 -4.69 -19.80 -19.37
N GLN A 390 -5.60 -18.86 -19.11
CA GLN A 390 -6.93 -18.79 -19.68
C GLN A 390 -7.32 -17.36 -20.07
N LEU A 391 -8.52 -17.22 -20.64
CA LEU A 391 -9.21 -15.94 -20.76
C LEU A 391 -10.16 -15.75 -19.59
N TRP A 392 -10.16 -14.56 -19.01
CA TRP A 392 -11.09 -14.16 -17.97
C TRP A 392 -11.51 -12.68 -18.12
N ASP A 393 -12.58 -12.27 -17.44
CA ASP A 393 -12.95 -10.86 -17.39
C ASP A 393 -11.84 -10.04 -16.76
N CYS A 394 -11.47 -8.93 -17.41
CA CYS A 394 -10.39 -8.07 -16.94
C CYS A 394 -10.72 -7.49 -15.56
N GLN A 395 -9.84 -7.75 -14.60
CA GLN A 395 -9.95 -7.28 -13.22
C GLN A 395 -8.77 -6.37 -12.92
N THR A 396 -9.03 -5.18 -12.38
CA THR A 396 -7.99 -4.18 -12.11
C THR A 396 -7.15 -4.48 -10.87
N TRP A 397 -7.43 -5.58 -10.18
CA TRP A 397 -6.89 -5.93 -8.87
C TRP A 397 -6.36 -7.38 -8.79
N ALA A 398 -6.55 -8.19 -9.83
CA ALA A 398 -6.18 -9.60 -9.83
C ALA A 398 -4.74 -9.74 -10.35
N GLU A 399 -3.79 -10.03 -9.46
CA GLU A 399 -2.35 -10.10 -9.78
C GLU A 399 -2.09 -11.05 -10.96
N ASP A 400 -2.83 -12.16 -11.03
CA ASP A 400 -2.80 -13.18 -12.07
C ASP A 400 -3.19 -12.71 -13.49
N GLN A 401 -3.68 -11.47 -13.63
CA GLN A 401 -3.95 -10.83 -14.91
C GLN A 401 -2.94 -9.73 -15.28
N PHE A 402 -2.02 -9.40 -14.38
CA PHE A 402 -0.98 -8.39 -14.60
C PHE A 402 0.37 -9.04 -14.89
N TRP A 403 0.87 -8.81 -16.10
CA TRP A 403 2.03 -9.51 -16.63
C TRP A 403 3.19 -8.56 -16.82
N ALA A 404 4.30 -8.75 -16.11
CA ALA A 404 5.54 -8.03 -16.37
C ALA A 404 6.11 -8.42 -17.73
N HIS A 405 6.34 -7.42 -18.58
CA HIS A 405 6.95 -7.59 -19.90
C HIS A 405 8.46 -7.43 -19.83
N HIS A 406 9.20 -8.49 -20.14
CA HIS A 406 10.67 -8.50 -20.08
C HIS A 406 11.30 -8.30 -21.46
N THR A 407 12.49 -7.70 -21.48
CA THR A 407 13.23 -7.41 -22.74
C THR A 407 13.71 -8.66 -23.47
N ASN A 408 13.82 -9.79 -22.77
CA ASN A 408 14.09 -11.11 -23.35
C ASN A 408 12.84 -11.75 -24.01
N GLY A 409 11.68 -11.08 -23.97
CA GLY A 409 10.41 -11.54 -24.52
C GLY A 409 9.63 -12.48 -23.59
N SER A 410 10.09 -12.75 -22.37
CA SER A 410 9.26 -13.46 -21.40
C SER A 410 8.19 -12.54 -20.81
N LEU A 411 7.04 -13.13 -20.50
CA LEU A 411 5.92 -12.48 -19.81
C LEU A 411 5.77 -13.18 -18.46
N SER A 412 5.79 -12.45 -17.35
CA SER A 412 5.71 -13.07 -16.02
C SER A 412 4.66 -12.45 -15.12
N THR A 413 3.93 -13.27 -14.39
CA THR A 413 3.00 -12.86 -13.33
C THR A 413 3.21 -13.76 -12.11
N ILE A 414 2.86 -13.27 -10.91
CA ILE A 414 2.92 -14.00 -9.62
C ILE A 414 4.20 -14.83 -9.40
N GLY A 415 5.33 -14.31 -9.92
CA GLY A 415 6.68 -14.88 -9.80
C GLY A 415 7.05 -15.99 -10.80
N ARG A 416 6.27 -16.19 -11.86
CA ARG A 416 6.46 -17.23 -12.87
C ARG A 416 6.18 -16.72 -14.28
N CYS A 417 6.58 -17.48 -15.29
CA CYS A 417 6.51 -17.10 -16.70
C CYS A 417 5.33 -17.77 -17.41
N LEU A 418 4.78 -17.06 -18.41
CA LEU A 418 3.90 -17.63 -19.42
C LEU A 418 4.68 -18.70 -20.19
N ASP A 419 4.23 -19.95 -20.12
CA ASP A 419 4.98 -21.12 -20.58
C ASP A 419 4.14 -22.01 -21.49
N ILE A 420 4.76 -22.62 -22.50
CA ILE A 420 4.13 -23.65 -23.31
C ILE A 420 4.45 -25.00 -22.68
N VAL A 421 3.40 -25.72 -22.25
CA VAL A 421 3.50 -26.99 -21.53
C VAL A 421 4.55 -27.92 -22.15
N GLY A 422 5.55 -28.28 -21.35
CA GLY A 422 6.62 -29.21 -21.76
C GLY A 422 7.49 -28.70 -22.91
N ASN A 423 7.57 -27.39 -23.11
CA ASN A 423 8.27 -26.75 -24.20
C ASN A 423 7.75 -27.19 -25.60
N GLY A 424 6.47 -27.54 -25.68
CA GLY A 424 5.83 -28.09 -26.87
C GLY A 424 5.84 -27.14 -28.07
N THR A 425 5.82 -27.70 -29.28
CA THR A 425 5.82 -26.91 -30.53
C THR A 425 4.63 -27.21 -31.43
N ALA A 426 3.81 -28.22 -31.13
CA ALA A 426 2.67 -28.61 -31.95
C ALA A 426 1.47 -27.68 -31.78
N ASN A 427 0.62 -27.60 -32.81
CA ASN A 427 -0.69 -26.95 -32.72
C ASN A 427 -1.51 -27.55 -31.57
N GLY A 428 -2.10 -26.67 -30.76
CA GLY A 428 -2.92 -27.07 -29.62
C GLY A 428 -2.14 -27.36 -28.32
N ALA A 429 -0.81 -27.24 -28.33
CA ALA A 429 -0.03 -27.27 -27.09
C ALA A 429 -0.54 -26.15 -26.17
N LYS A 430 -0.84 -26.52 -24.91
CA LYS A 430 -1.47 -25.62 -23.94
C LYS A 430 -0.45 -24.68 -23.32
N VAL A 431 -0.96 -23.57 -22.83
CA VAL A 431 -0.19 -22.58 -22.07
C VAL A 431 -0.46 -22.77 -20.57
N GLU A 432 0.59 -22.59 -19.78
CA GLU A 432 0.60 -22.71 -18.33
C GLU A 432 1.46 -21.62 -17.70
N LEU A 433 1.36 -21.50 -16.38
CA LEU A 433 2.30 -20.74 -15.58
C LEU A 433 3.40 -21.70 -15.08
N TRP A 434 4.67 -21.32 -15.28
CA TRP A 434 5.81 -22.14 -14.86
C TRP A 434 6.98 -21.29 -14.38
N ASP A 435 7.80 -21.81 -13.47
CA ASP A 435 9.01 -21.14 -13.01
C ASP A 435 9.86 -20.66 -14.20
N CYS A 436 10.24 -19.39 -14.17
CA CYS A 436 11.04 -18.79 -15.23
C CYS A 436 12.41 -19.48 -15.31
N ASN A 437 12.66 -20.21 -16.38
CA ASN A 437 13.86 -21.03 -16.59
C ASN A 437 14.58 -20.70 -17.90
N GLY A 438 14.07 -19.74 -18.67
CA GLY A 438 14.72 -19.21 -19.88
C GLY A 438 14.61 -20.12 -21.11
N VAL A 439 13.76 -21.15 -21.09
CA VAL A 439 13.50 -21.97 -22.29
C VAL A 439 12.71 -21.18 -23.33
N GLY A 440 12.85 -21.55 -24.61
CA GLY A 440 12.20 -20.83 -25.71
C GLY A 440 10.67 -20.89 -25.67
N GLY A 441 10.07 -21.86 -24.98
CA GLY A 441 8.63 -21.93 -24.70
C GLY A 441 8.10 -20.80 -23.81
N GLN A 442 8.99 -20.06 -23.13
CA GLN A 442 8.63 -18.92 -22.28
C GLN A 442 8.71 -17.57 -22.99
N VAL A 443 9.06 -17.55 -24.28
CA VAL A 443 9.26 -16.32 -25.04
C VAL A 443 8.03 -16.03 -25.91
N PHE A 444 7.42 -14.86 -25.74
CA PHE A 444 6.26 -14.41 -26.53
C PHE A 444 6.48 -12.97 -26.98
N ASN A 445 6.82 -12.81 -28.25
CA ASN A 445 7.12 -11.51 -28.85
C ASN A 445 5.85 -10.93 -29.48
N GLN A 446 5.41 -9.78 -28.97
CA GLN A 446 4.30 -9.05 -29.59
C GLN A 446 4.72 -8.52 -30.97
N ARG A 447 3.88 -8.80 -31.97
CA ARG A 447 4.04 -8.33 -33.35
C ARG A 447 3.08 -7.19 -33.65
N SER A 448 3.39 -6.41 -34.69
CA SER A 448 2.58 -5.27 -35.12
C SER A 448 1.17 -5.64 -35.58
N ASP A 449 0.93 -6.91 -35.92
CA ASP A 449 -0.39 -7.41 -36.28
C ASP A 449 -1.24 -7.79 -35.04
N GLY A 450 -0.72 -7.58 -33.83
CA GLY A 450 -1.38 -7.92 -32.57
C GLY A 450 -1.23 -9.39 -32.16
N SER A 451 -0.41 -10.19 -32.85
CA SER A 451 -0.11 -11.55 -32.40
C SER A 451 0.99 -11.58 -31.35
N LEU A 452 0.85 -12.46 -30.34
CA LEU A 452 1.94 -12.84 -29.45
C LEU A 452 2.61 -14.10 -30.00
N PHE A 453 3.76 -13.93 -30.62
CA PHE A 453 4.47 -14.98 -31.34
C PHE A 453 5.53 -15.66 -30.48
N ASN A 454 5.49 -16.98 -30.41
CA ASN A 454 6.53 -17.78 -29.79
C ASN A 454 7.59 -18.21 -30.84
N PRO A 455 8.84 -17.71 -30.74
CA PRO A 455 9.88 -17.98 -31.75
C PRO A 455 10.35 -19.42 -31.81
N GLN A 456 10.27 -20.17 -30.70
CA GLN A 456 10.69 -21.57 -30.68
C GLN A 456 9.75 -22.47 -31.49
N SER A 457 8.44 -22.28 -31.33
CA SER A 457 7.41 -23.09 -31.99
C SER A 457 7.05 -22.59 -33.39
N GLY A 458 7.33 -21.32 -33.70
CA GLY A 458 6.87 -20.68 -34.93
C GLY A 458 5.36 -20.39 -34.93
N ARG A 459 4.72 -20.39 -33.76
CA ARG A 459 3.26 -20.29 -33.57
C ARG A 459 2.88 -19.08 -32.73
N CYS A 460 1.60 -18.75 -32.72
CA CYS A 460 1.04 -17.62 -32.01
C CYS A 460 0.19 -18.10 -30.83
N LEU A 461 0.14 -17.30 -29.75
CA LEU A 461 -0.85 -17.48 -28.68
C LEU A 461 -2.26 -17.41 -29.29
N ASP A 462 -3.12 -18.34 -28.88
CA ASP A 462 -4.37 -18.63 -29.55
C ASP A 462 -5.47 -18.95 -28.54
N SER A 463 -6.63 -18.33 -28.73
CA SER A 463 -7.87 -18.79 -28.11
C SER A 463 -8.50 -19.91 -28.96
N PRO A 464 -8.65 -21.14 -28.43
CA PRO A 464 -9.11 -22.28 -29.22
C PRO A 464 -10.45 -22.01 -29.90
N SER A 465 -10.49 -22.19 -31.23
CA SER A 465 -11.68 -21.98 -32.06
C SER A 465 -12.31 -20.58 -31.93
N GLY A 466 -11.54 -19.58 -31.48
CA GLY A 466 -12.02 -18.22 -31.24
C GLY A 466 -12.98 -18.08 -30.05
N ALA A 467 -12.92 -19.00 -29.08
CA ALA A 467 -13.73 -18.92 -27.86
C ALA A 467 -13.40 -17.66 -27.03
N THR A 468 -14.39 -17.11 -26.33
CA THR A 468 -14.26 -15.87 -25.55
C THR A 468 -14.90 -15.97 -24.16
N ALA A 469 -15.32 -17.18 -23.75
CA ALA A 469 -15.89 -17.40 -22.43
C ALA A 469 -14.79 -17.39 -21.35
N ASN A 470 -15.14 -16.94 -20.15
CA ASN A 470 -14.26 -17.08 -18.98
C ASN A 470 -13.91 -18.56 -18.78
N GLY A 471 -12.65 -18.84 -18.46
CA GLY A 471 -12.14 -20.20 -18.33
C GLY A 471 -11.64 -20.82 -19.64
N THR A 472 -11.62 -20.07 -20.75
CA THR A 472 -11.10 -20.58 -22.03
C THR A 472 -9.59 -20.76 -21.93
N ARG A 473 -9.12 -22.01 -21.80
CA ARG A 473 -7.69 -22.34 -21.71
C ARG A 473 -6.94 -22.04 -23.01
N LEU A 474 -5.94 -21.16 -22.93
CA LEU A 474 -5.13 -20.74 -24.06
C LEU A 474 -4.20 -21.86 -24.57
N GLN A 475 -3.82 -21.73 -25.83
CA GLN A 475 -2.92 -22.65 -26.52
C GLN A 475 -2.01 -21.88 -27.48
N ILE A 476 -1.09 -22.59 -28.14
CA ILE A 476 -0.44 -22.09 -29.35
C ILE A 476 -1.03 -22.71 -30.61
N TRP A 477 -1.11 -21.93 -31.67
CA TRP A 477 -1.57 -22.38 -32.99
C TRP A 477 -0.82 -21.65 -34.10
N ASP A 478 -0.79 -22.25 -35.30
CA ASP A 478 -0.25 -21.59 -36.50
C ASP A 478 -0.83 -20.19 -36.64
N CYS A 479 0.04 -19.21 -36.85
CA CYS A 479 -0.35 -17.82 -36.96
C CYS A 479 -1.24 -17.63 -38.20
N ASN A 480 -2.50 -17.28 -38.00
CA ASN A 480 -3.53 -17.23 -39.04
C ASN A 480 -4.20 -15.85 -39.15
N GLY A 481 -3.80 -14.88 -38.32
CA GLY A 481 -4.28 -13.50 -38.37
C GLY A 481 -5.71 -13.29 -37.90
N SER A 482 -6.40 -14.35 -37.44
CA SER A 482 -7.77 -14.28 -36.95
C SER A 482 -7.88 -13.50 -35.64
N ALA A 483 -9.11 -13.12 -35.27
CA ALA A 483 -9.40 -12.47 -34.00
C ALA A 483 -9.01 -13.32 -32.78
N ALA A 484 -8.92 -14.65 -32.94
CA ALA A 484 -8.52 -15.58 -31.88
C ALA A 484 -7.05 -15.41 -31.41
N GLN A 485 -6.24 -14.71 -32.22
CA GLN A 485 -4.80 -14.53 -31.99
C GLN A 485 -4.43 -13.05 -31.82
N LYS A 486 -5.39 -12.20 -31.46
CA LYS A 486 -5.17 -10.77 -31.21
C LYS A 486 -5.07 -10.53 -29.71
N PHE A 487 -3.87 -10.16 -29.29
CA PHE A 487 -3.50 -9.87 -27.92
C PHE A 487 -2.72 -8.55 -27.86
N THR A 488 -3.04 -7.73 -26.86
CA THR A 488 -2.38 -6.44 -26.63
C THR A 488 -1.75 -6.43 -25.25
N LEU A 489 -0.42 -6.31 -25.22
CA LEU A 489 0.34 -5.95 -24.03
C LEU A 489 0.09 -4.47 -23.72
N HIS A 490 -0.32 -4.15 -22.49
CA HIS A 490 -0.55 -2.77 -22.03
C HIS A 490 0.62 -2.18 -21.26
#